data_AF-A0AAD7C3S7-F1
#
_entry.id   AF-A0AAD7C3S7-F1
#
_cell.length_a   1.000
_cell.length_b   1.000
_cell.length_c   1.000
_cell.angle_alpha   90.00
_cell.angle_beta   90.00
_cell.angle_gamma   90.00
#
_symmetry.space_group_name_H-M   'P 1'
#
loop_
_entity.id
_entity.type
_entity.pdbx_description
1 polymer ?
#
loop_
_entity_poly.entity_id
_entity_poly.type
_entity_poly.pdbx_seq_one_letter_code
_entity_poly.pdbx_strand_id
1 'polypeptide(L)'
;MRLFSKTSSGTRRRNYRAWYRRDPSPSRRAAGYKAALSNPNTTRAGRKHAEAELHAMGRSAHVPLMTKIKRALGIHSTSRRQREEARMDRVPREARHRRKRVF
;
A
#
# COMPACT_ATOMS: atom_id res chain seq x y z
N MET A 1 27.15 49.26 4.04
CA MET A 1 26.53 47.99 4.47
C MET A 1 25.25 47.78 3.66
N ARG A 2 25.18 46.79 2.76
CA ARG A 2 23.95 46.40 2.04
C ARG A 2 23.75 44.90 2.21
N LEU A 3 22.72 44.53 2.95
CA LEU A 3 22.28 43.14 3.12
C LEU A 3 21.19 42.86 2.07
N PHE A 4 21.53 42.11 1.02
CA PHE A 4 20.54 41.49 0.15
C PHE A 4 20.37 40.03 0.59
N SER A 5 19.25 39.73 1.24
CA SER A 5 18.84 38.37 1.59
C SER A 5 18.41 37.63 0.32
N LYS A 6 19.07 36.51 0.03
CA LYS A 6 18.62 35.55 -0.99
C LYS A 6 17.34 34.88 -0.50
N THR A 7 16.18 35.34 -0.96
CA THR A 7 14.94 34.56 -0.88
C THR A 7 14.96 33.52 -2.01
N SER A 8 15.67 32.42 -1.80
CA SER A 8 15.55 31.25 -2.68
C SER A 8 14.20 30.58 -2.43
N SER A 9 13.17 31.05 -3.12
CA SER A 9 11.86 30.39 -3.24
C SER A 9 12.04 29.09 -4.02
N GLY A 10 12.59 28.08 -3.35
CA GLY A 10 12.79 26.75 -3.89
C GLY A 10 11.46 26.02 -4.03
N THR A 11 10.87 26.07 -5.22
CA THR A 11 9.74 25.22 -5.59
C THR A 11 10.17 23.76 -5.49
N ARG A 12 9.85 23.09 -4.37
CA ARG A 12 10.02 21.64 -4.18
C ARG A 12 9.15 20.90 -5.20
N ARG A 13 9.68 20.70 -6.41
CA ARG A 13 9.12 19.76 -7.39
C ARG A 13 9.25 18.35 -6.79
N ARG A 14 8.18 17.91 -6.12
CA ARG A 14 8.03 16.51 -5.70
C ARG A 14 8.08 15.65 -6.97
N ASN A 15 9.22 15.00 -7.19
CA ASN A 15 9.45 14.12 -8.32
C ASN A 15 8.61 12.84 -8.17
N TYR A 16 7.34 12.89 -8.58
CA TYR A 16 6.43 11.73 -8.61
C TYR A 16 6.81 10.70 -9.69
N ARG A 17 7.88 10.93 -10.47
CA ARG A 17 8.34 10.02 -11.54
C ARG A 17 9.13 8.80 -11.06
N ALA A 18 9.50 8.73 -9.77
CA ALA A 18 10.31 7.62 -9.25
C ALA A 18 9.55 6.29 -9.08
N TRP A 19 8.21 6.32 -9.08
CA TRP A 19 7.37 5.15 -8.79
C TRP A 19 7.21 4.19 -9.98
N TYR A 20 7.74 4.55 -11.16
CA TYR A 20 7.58 3.78 -12.40
C TYR A 20 8.92 3.40 -13.06
N ARG A 21 9.99 3.18 -12.29
CA ARG A 21 11.13 2.41 -12.84
C ARG A 21 10.70 0.94 -12.97
N ARG A 22 10.31 0.61 -14.20
CA ARG A 22 9.69 -0.62 -14.65
C ARG A 22 10.77 -1.68 -14.93
N ASP A 23 11.49 -2.08 -13.88
CA ASP A 23 12.26 -3.31 -13.96
C ASP A 23 11.33 -4.48 -13.63
N PRO A 24 11.20 -5.50 -14.51
CA PRO A 24 10.50 -6.75 -14.20
C PRO A 24 11.30 -7.56 -13.17
N SER A 25 11.42 -7.00 -11.96
CA SER A 25 12.19 -7.59 -10.89
C SER A 25 11.47 -8.85 -10.36
N PRO A 26 12.19 -9.97 -10.19
CA PRO A 26 11.66 -11.19 -9.56
C PRO A 26 10.97 -10.92 -8.22
N SER A 27 11.38 -9.87 -7.51
CA SER A 27 10.74 -9.33 -6.30
C SER A 27 9.27 -8.95 -6.46
N ARG A 28 8.88 -8.30 -7.57
CA ARG A 28 7.47 -7.96 -7.82
C ARG A 28 6.63 -9.19 -8.12
N ARG A 29 7.16 -10.16 -8.86
CA ARG A 29 6.47 -11.44 -9.12
C ARG A 29 6.16 -12.19 -7.82
N ALA A 30 7.16 -12.37 -6.96
CA ALA A 30 6.91 -13.02 -5.66
C ALA A 30 5.98 -12.20 -4.75
N ALA A 31 6.01 -10.87 -4.81
CA ALA A 31 5.04 -10.06 -4.08
C ALA A 31 3.60 -10.33 -4.57
N GLY A 32 3.41 -10.47 -5.89
CA GLY A 32 2.13 -10.86 -6.49
C GLY A 32 1.66 -12.24 -6.02
N TYR A 33 2.54 -13.25 -6.04
CA TYR A 33 2.20 -14.59 -5.55
C TYR A 33 1.88 -14.58 -4.04
N LYS A 34 2.66 -13.87 -3.22
CA LYS A 34 2.35 -13.69 -1.78
C LYS A 34 1.01 -13.02 -1.56
N ALA A 35 0.67 -12.02 -2.38
CA ALA A 35 -0.64 -11.38 -2.32
C ALA A 35 -1.77 -12.37 -2.65
N ALA A 36 -1.59 -13.22 -3.66
CA ALA A 36 -2.54 -14.27 -4.03
C ALA A 36 -2.77 -15.28 -2.89
N LEU A 37 -1.74 -15.65 -2.12
CA LEU A 37 -1.90 -16.51 -0.93
C LEU A 37 -2.70 -15.84 0.18
N SER A 38 -2.62 -14.52 0.26
CA SER A 38 -3.30 -13.72 1.27
C SER A 38 -4.71 -13.29 0.87
N ASN A 39 -5.09 -13.37 -0.41
CA ASN A 39 -6.37 -12.88 -0.87
C ASN A 39 -7.47 -13.95 -0.65
N PRO A 40 -8.50 -13.68 0.18
CA PRO A 40 -9.57 -14.64 0.44
C PRO A 40 -10.35 -15.03 -0.83
N ASN A 41 -10.37 -14.14 -1.83
CA ASN A 41 -11.08 -14.36 -3.08
C ASN A 41 -10.28 -15.19 -4.11
N THR A 42 -9.03 -15.57 -3.78
CA THR A 42 -8.22 -16.41 -4.67
C THR A 42 -8.61 -17.88 -4.53
N THR A 43 -8.83 -18.52 -5.67
CA THR A 43 -9.20 -19.93 -5.76
C THR A 43 -8.16 -20.85 -5.11
N ARG A 44 -8.57 -22.05 -4.69
CA ARG A 44 -7.65 -23.05 -4.11
C ARG A 44 -6.53 -23.42 -5.09
N ALA A 45 -6.86 -23.63 -6.36
CA ALA A 45 -5.89 -23.93 -7.41
C ALA A 45 -4.90 -22.76 -7.63
N GLY A 46 -5.40 -21.52 -7.67
CA GLY A 46 -4.54 -20.34 -7.81
C GLY A 46 -3.57 -20.15 -6.64
N ARG A 47 -4.01 -20.45 -5.41
CA ARG A 47 -3.12 -20.46 -4.23
C ARG A 47 -2.05 -21.55 -4.34
N LYS A 48 -2.42 -22.78 -4.69
CA LYS A 48 -1.46 -23.88 -4.88
C LYS A 48 -0.38 -23.54 -5.93
N HIS A 49 -0.78 -22.94 -7.04
CA HIS A 49 0.14 -22.48 -8.07
C HIS A 49 1.08 -21.38 -7.54
N ALA A 50 0.54 -20.40 -6.82
CA ALA A 50 1.36 -19.34 -6.20
C ALA A 50 2.35 -19.88 -5.15
N GLU A 51 2.00 -20.92 -4.39
CA GLU A 51 2.93 -21.60 -3.47
C GLU A 51 4.05 -22.29 -4.23
N ALA A 52 3.72 -23.04 -5.29
CA ALA A 52 4.71 -23.73 -6.13
C ALA A 52 5.71 -22.75 -6.76
N GLU A 53 5.22 -21.64 -7.32
CA GLU A 53 6.05 -20.59 -7.90
C GLU A 53 6.96 -19.93 -6.86
N LEU A 54 6.46 -19.65 -5.66
CA LEU A 54 7.29 -19.09 -4.58
C LEU A 54 8.38 -20.06 -4.13
N HIS A 55 8.08 -21.35 -4.04
CA HIS A 55 9.06 -22.39 -3.73
C HIS A 55 10.12 -22.53 -4.84
N ALA A 56 9.70 -22.54 -6.10
CA ALA A 56 10.63 -22.56 -7.24
C ALA A 56 11.57 -21.33 -7.24
N MET A 57 11.09 -20.18 -6.76
CA MET A 57 11.90 -18.97 -6.58
C MET A 57 12.76 -18.96 -5.31
N GLY A 58 12.78 -20.05 -4.52
CA GLY A 58 13.51 -20.13 -3.25
C GLY A 58 12.98 -19.17 -2.18
N ARG A 59 11.71 -18.75 -2.28
CA ARG A 59 11.08 -17.79 -1.36
C ARG A 59 10.05 -18.46 -0.48
N SER A 60 9.97 -18.01 0.77
CA SER A 60 8.98 -18.50 1.72
C SER A 60 7.56 -18.13 1.29
N ALA A 61 6.73 -19.14 1.03
CA ALA A 61 5.28 -19.00 0.82
C ALA A 61 4.49 -18.83 2.14
N HIS A 62 5.17 -18.79 3.28
CA HIS A 62 4.54 -18.80 4.60
C HIS A 62 3.77 -17.49 4.87
N VAL A 63 2.44 -17.61 4.94
CA VAL A 63 1.56 -16.60 5.55
C VAL A 63 1.54 -16.84 7.06
N PRO A 64 1.80 -15.83 7.92
CA PRO A 64 1.86 -16.03 9.38
C PRO A 64 0.62 -16.74 9.92
N LEU A 65 0.78 -17.66 10.88
CA LEU A 65 -0.31 -18.45 11.45
C LEU A 65 -1.46 -17.55 11.95
N MET A 66 -1.12 -16.46 12.64
CA MET A 66 -2.10 -15.46 13.11
C MET A 66 -2.92 -14.84 11.97
N THR A 67 -2.31 -14.62 10.80
CA THR A 67 -3.01 -14.11 9.62
C THR A 67 -4.00 -15.12 9.05
N LYS A 68 -3.73 -16.43 9.19
CA LYS A 68 -4.66 -17.49 8.81
C LYS A 68 -5.82 -17.58 9.81
N ILE A 69 -5.52 -17.57 11.11
CA ILE A 69 -6.51 -17.64 12.19
C ILE A 69 -7.48 -16.44 12.14
N LYS A 70 -6.96 -15.21 12.02
CA LYS A 70 -7.78 -14.01 11.88
C LYS A 70 -8.76 -14.10 10.71
N ARG A 71 -8.34 -14.67 9.57
CA ARG A 71 -9.23 -14.89 8.42
C ARG A 71 -10.26 -15.99 8.66
N ALA A 72 -9.84 -17.11 9.23
CA ALA A 72 -10.74 -18.24 9.54
C ALA A 72 -11.87 -17.81 10.50
N LEU A 73 -11.56 -16.88 11.41
CA LEU A 73 -12.52 -16.32 12.36
C LEU A 73 -13.25 -15.07 11.83
N GLY A 74 -13.02 -14.66 10.58
CA GLY A 74 -13.65 -13.46 10.00
C GLY A 74 -13.13 -12.11 10.55
N ILE A 75 -12.15 -12.13 11.45
CA ILE A 75 -11.56 -10.97 12.12
C ILE A 75 -10.58 -10.28 11.16
N HIS A 76 -11.09 -9.41 10.30
CA HIS A 76 -10.26 -8.62 9.40
C HIS A 76 -9.85 -7.31 10.10
N SER A 77 -8.56 -6.93 9.98
CA SER A 77 -8.12 -5.61 10.46
C SER A 77 -8.95 -4.53 9.76
N THR A 78 -9.55 -3.62 10.54
CA THR A 78 -10.38 -2.46 10.14
C THR A 78 -10.28 -2.14 8.65
N SER A 79 -11.43 -2.16 7.97
CA SER A 79 -11.50 -1.91 6.53
C SER A 79 -10.78 -0.60 6.19
N ARG A 80 -10.19 -0.52 4.99
CA ARG A 80 -9.53 0.73 4.55
C ARG A 80 -10.46 1.93 4.70
N ARG A 81 -11.76 1.72 4.46
CA ARG A 81 -12.83 2.68 4.70
C ARG A 81 -12.96 3.10 6.17
N GLN A 82 -12.97 2.16 7.12
CA GLN A 82 -12.96 2.49 8.56
C GLN A 82 -11.69 3.22 8.99
N ARG A 83 -10.54 2.89 8.39
CA ARG A 83 -9.28 3.63 8.62
C ARG A 83 -9.31 5.03 8.01
N GLU A 84 -9.96 5.20 6.86
CA GLU A 84 -10.15 6.50 6.22
C GLU A 84 -11.16 7.34 6.99
N GLU A 85 -12.28 6.78 7.44
CA GLU A 85 -13.26 7.42 8.32
C GLU A 85 -12.62 7.83 9.66
N ALA A 86 -11.93 6.91 10.35
CA ALA A 86 -11.20 7.21 11.58
C ALA A 86 -10.04 8.22 11.37
N ARG A 87 -9.48 8.31 10.17
CA ARG A 87 -8.51 9.37 9.82
C ARG A 87 -9.23 10.69 9.61
N MET A 88 -10.35 10.71 8.89
CA MET A 88 -11.16 11.91 8.67
C MET A 88 -11.68 12.46 9.99
N ASP A 89 -12.05 11.61 10.95
CA ASP A 89 -12.50 11.99 12.31
C ASP A 89 -11.43 12.66 13.16
N ARG A 90 -10.15 12.42 12.87
CA ARG A 90 -9.04 13.16 13.49
C ARG A 90 -8.68 14.46 12.76
N VAL A 91 -9.26 14.73 11.59
CA VAL A 91 -9.04 16.00 10.88
C VAL A 91 -10.00 17.05 11.46
N PRO A 92 -9.50 18.21 11.92
CA PRO A 92 -10.35 19.31 12.39
C PRO A 92 -11.43 19.65 11.35
N ARG A 93 -12.68 19.82 11.80
CA ARG A 93 -13.86 20.01 10.93
C ARG A 93 -13.69 21.13 9.91
N GLU A 94 -12.87 22.13 10.21
CA GLU A 94 -12.52 23.26 9.36
C GLU A 94 -11.82 22.86 8.05
N ALA A 95 -11.00 21.81 8.06
CA ALA A 95 -10.28 21.35 6.87
C ALA A 95 -11.14 20.47 5.94
N ARG A 96 -12.34 20.05 6.37
CA ARG A 96 -13.27 19.23 5.57
C ARG A 96 -14.00 20.06 4.50
N HIS A 97 -14.24 21.35 4.73
CA HIS A 97 -15.00 22.21 3.81
C HIS A 97 -14.17 22.90 2.71
N ARG A 98 -12.82 22.92 2.83
CA ARG A 98 -11.96 23.62 1.87
C ARG A 98 -11.71 22.89 0.55
N ARG A 99 -12.17 21.64 0.39
CA ARG A 99 -11.96 20.83 -0.83
C ARG A 99 -13.11 20.83 -1.84
N LYS A 100 -14.23 21.52 -1.56
CA LYS A 100 -15.39 21.58 -2.46
C LYS A 100 -15.61 22.94 -3.16
N ARG A 101 -14.60 23.81 -3.21
CA ARG A 101 -14.63 25.02 -4.04
C ARG A 101 -13.36 25.13 -4.86
N VAL A 102 -13.33 24.39 -5.97
CA VAL A 102 -12.59 24.79 -7.17
C VAL A 102 -13.49 24.36 -8.32
N PHE A 103 -14.25 25.32 -8.85
CA PHE A 103 -14.84 25.23 -10.20
C PHE A 103 -13.72 25.52 -11.20
#